data_AF-E6QPF6-F1
#
_entry.id   AF-E6QPF6-F1
#
_cell.length_a   1.000
_cell.length_b   1.000
_cell.length_c   1.000
_cell.angle_alpha   90.00
_cell.angle_beta   90.00
_cell.angle_gamma   90.00
#
_symmetry.space_group_name_H-M   'P 1'
#
loop_
_entity.id
_entity.type
_entity.pdbx_description
1 polymer ?
#
loop_
_entity_poly.entity_id
_entity_poly.type
_entity_poly.pdbx_seq_one_letter_code
_entity_poly.pdbx_strand_id
1 'polypeptide(L)' 'MAMTNRYVTAKEKAGLQRRMGAYLARLEAAGIKRRQVLLTDAELVRIKQIVACWRGEACRLSAAEIDACGVLRPG' A
#
# COMPACT_ATOMS: atom_id res chain seq x y z
N MET A 1 -4.61 10.17 -24.63
CA MET A 1 -4.00 11.14 -23.69
C MET A 1 -2.92 10.41 -22.90
N ALA A 2 -1.65 10.78 -23.06
CA ALA A 2 -0.56 10.14 -22.32
C ALA A 2 -0.63 10.57 -20.85
N MET A 3 -0.89 9.63 -19.93
CA MET A 3 -0.70 9.90 -18.50
C MET A 3 0.79 10.13 -18.26
N THR A 4 1.20 11.38 -18.12
CA THR A 4 2.54 11.71 -17.67
C THR A 4 2.65 11.27 -16.22
N ASN A 5 3.36 10.16 -15.99
CA ASN A 5 3.73 9.72 -14.64
C ASN A 5 4.66 10.77 -14.02
N ARG A 6 4.07 11.82 -13.44
CA ARG A 6 4.82 12.83 -12.69
C ARG A 6 5.31 12.19 -11.39
N TYR A 7 6.61 12.01 -11.30
CA TYR A 7 7.25 11.58 -10.05
C TYR A 7 6.95 12.62 -8.95
N VAL A 8 6.25 12.20 -7.90
CA VAL A 8 5.95 13.04 -6.74
C VAL A 8 7.25 13.32 -5.99
N THR A 9 7.58 14.60 -5.82
CA THR A 9 8.78 15.05 -5.10
C THR A 9 8.71 14.66 -3.62
N ALA A 10 9.87 14.57 -2.95
CA ALA A 10 9.93 14.28 -1.51
C ALA A 10 9.13 15.30 -0.67
N LYS A 11 9.15 16.58 -1.07
CA LYS A 11 8.38 17.65 -0.42
C LYS A 11 6.87 17.46 -0.59
N GLU A 12 6.42 17.08 -1.78
CA GLU A 12 5.01 16.78 -2.04
C GLU A 12 4.54 15.55 -1.24
N LYS A 13 5.37 14.49 -1.15
CA LYS A 13 5.09 13.32 -0.29
C LYS A 13 4.97 13.71 1.18
N ALA A 14 5.91 14.49 1.71
CA ALA A 14 5.87 14.96 3.09
C ALA A 14 4.65 15.87 3.37
N GLY A 15 4.28 16.71 2.41
CA GLY A 15 3.05 17.51 2.47
C GLY A 15 1.78 16.67 2.51
N LEU A 16 1.71 15.63 1.67
CA LEU A 16 0.61 14.68 1.65
C LEU A 16 0.49 13.91 2.98
N GLN A 17 1.61 13.41 3.51
CA GLN A 17 1.64 12.71 4.80
C GLN A 17 1.14 13.60 5.95
N ARG A 18 1.58 14.86 6.01
CA ARG A 18 1.10 15.82 7.01
C ARG A 18 -0.41 16.03 6.94
N ARG A 19 -0.95 16.27 5.74
CA ARG A 19 -2.40 16.44 5.54
C ARG A 19 -3.19 15.19 5.90
N MET A 20 -2.67 14.01 5.54
CA MET A 20 -3.28 12.73 5.87
C MET A 20 -3.32 12.50 7.38
N GLY A 21 -2.23 12.80 8.10
CA GLY A 21 -2.18 12.73 9.56
C GLY A 21 -3.21 13.64 10.23
N ALA A 22 -3.30 14.91 9.78
CA ALA A 22 -4.28 15.85 10.29
C ALA A 22 -5.73 15.41 10.04
N TYR A 23 -6.00 14.81 8.88
CA TYR A 23 -7.32 14.26 8.56
C TYR A 23 -7.67 13.06 9.45
N LEU A 24 -6.74 12.12 9.63
CA LEU A 24 -6.94 10.97 10.51
C LEU A 24 -7.18 11.38 11.97
N ALA A 25 -6.44 12.38 12.47
CA ALA A 25 -6.65 12.91 13.81
C ALA A 25 -8.05 13.52 13.99
N ARG A 26 -8.59 14.18 12.96
CA ARG A 26 -9.98 14.70 12.98
C ARG A 26 -11.02 13.58 12.99
N LEU A 27 -10.79 12.53 12.21
CA LEU A 27 -11.68 11.36 12.21
C LEU A 27 -11.68 10.68 13.58
N GLU A 28 -10.50 10.52 14.18
CA GLU A 28 -10.35 9.95 15.52
C GLU A 28 -11.06 10.81 16.58
N ALA A 29 -10.90 12.13 16.54
CA ALA A 29 -11.61 13.07 17.41
C ALA A 29 -13.14 13.02 17.23
N ALA A 30 -13.62 12.68 16.03
CA ALA A 30 -15.04 12.45 15.74
C ALA A 30 -15.52 11.04 16.12
N GLY A 31 -14.69 10.22 16.76
CA GLY A 31 -15.00 8.84 17.14
C GLY A 31 -14.98 7.84 15.98
N ILE A 32 -14.60 8.28 14.77
CA ILE A 32 -14.48 7.43 13.59
C ILE A 32 -13.13 6.70 13.66
N LYS A 33 -13.17 5.48 14.18
CA LYS A 33 -11.99 4.61 14.21
C LYS A 33 -11.71 4.04 12.83
N ARG A 34 -10.44 4.00 12.45
CA ARG A 34 -9.99 3.37 11.22
C ARG A 34 -10.37 1.89 11.27
N ARG A 35 -10.91 1.35 10.16
CA ARG A 35 -11.20 -0.09 10.06
C ARG A 35 -9.91 -0.85 10.33
N GLN A 36 -9.86 -1.53 11.47
CA GLN A 36 -8.75 -2.39 11.81
C GLN A 36 -8.87 -3.62 10.90
N VAL A 37 -7.97 -3.75 9.94
CA VAL A 37 -7.83 -5.02 9.24
C VAL A 37 -7.15 -5.93 10.27
N LEU A 38 -7.84 -6.98 10.69
CA LEU A 38 -7.31 -7.98 11.63
C LEU A 38 -6.25 -8.81 10.92
N LEU A 39 -5.11 -8.17 10.64
CA LEU A 39 -3.93 -8.80 10.09
C LEU A 39 -2.85 -8.77 11.15
N THR A 40 -2.26 -9.93 11.38
CA THR A 40 -0.97 -10.05 12.05
C THR A 40 0.12 -9.35 11.23
N ASP A 41 1.22 -8.98 11.88
CA ASP A 41 2.36 -8.37 11.19
C ASP A 41 2.91 -9.28 10.07
N ALA A 42 2.86 -10.60 10.28
CA ALA A 42 3.26 -11.59 9.28
C ALA A 42 2.39 -11.53 8.02
N GLU A 43 1.07 -11.48 8.19
CA GLU A 43 0.12 -11.33 7.07
C GLU A 43 0.30 -10.00 6.35
N LEU A 44 0.58 -8.93 7.10
CA LEU A 44 0.82 -7.60 6.54
C LEU A 44 2.10 -7.56 5.70
N VAL A 45 3.18 -8.20 6.17
CA VAL A 45 4.41 -8.39 5.39
C VAL A 45 4.14 -9.23 4.15
N ARG A 46 3.35 -10.30 4.27
CA ARG A 46 3.00 -11.17 3.15
C ARG A 46 2.26 -10.41 2.05
N ILE A 47 1.25 -9.61 2.41
CA ILE A 47 0.51 -8.78 1.47
C ILE A 47 1.43 -7.77 0.77
N LYS A 48 2.37 -7.15 1.51
CA LYS A 48 3.36 -6.24 0.90
C LYS A 48 4.22 -6.94 -0.15
N GLN A 49 4.64 -8.19 0.09
CA GLN A 49 5.41 -8.98 -0.87
C GLN A 49 4.60 -9.31 -2.13
N ILE A 50 3.32 -9.67 -1.96
CA ILE A 50 2.38 -9.93 -3.08
C ILE A 50 2.21 -8.66 -3.94
N VAL A 51 1.97 -7.51 -3.30
CA VAL A 51 1.81 -6.23 -4.02
C VAL A 51 3.11 -5.82 -4.74
N ALA A 52 4.27 -6.03 -4.11
CA ALA A 52 5.57 -5.79 -4.74
C ALA A 52 5.75 -6.66 -5.99
N CYS A 53 5.40 -7.94 -5.90
CA CYS A 53 5.41 -8.88 -7.03
C CYS A 53 4.53 -8.38 -8.20
N TRP A 54 3.31 -7.91 -7.93
CA TRP A 54 2.42 -7.39 -8.97
C TRP A 54 2.93 -6.13 -9.67
N ARG A 55 3.80 -5.37 -9.00
CA ARG A 55 4.43 -4.15 -9.52
C ARG A 55 5.76 -4.43 -10.24
N GLY A 56 6.25 -5.67 -10.22
CA GLY A 56 7.59 -6.00 -10.71
C GLY A 56 8.71 -5.46 -9.82
N GLU A 57 8.43 -5.17 -8.55
CA GLU A 57 9.42 -4.75 -7.56
C GLU A 57 10.10 -5.98 -6.92
N ALA A 58 11.24 -5.77 -6.27
CA ALA A 58 11.94 -6.84 -5.57
C ALA A 58 11.07 -7.42 -4.44
N CYS A 59 10.83 -8.73 -4.48
CA CYS A 59 10.09 -9.47 -3.47
C CYS A 59 10.84 -10.73 -3.05
N ARG A 60 10.51 -11.25 -1.86
CA ARG A 60 11.10 -12.47 -1.27
C ARG A 60 10.19 -13.68 -1.40
N LEU A 61 9.32 -13.68 -2.42
CA LEU A 61 8.45 -14.81 -2.73
C LEU A 61 9.26 -15.88 -3.47
N SER A 62 8.96 -17.15 -3.18
CA SER A 62 9.45 -18.29 -3.96
C SER A 62 8.82 -18.31 -5.36
N ALA A 63 9.42 -19.07 -6.29
CA ALA A 63 8.90 -19.18 -7.65
C ALA A 63 7.42 -19.62 -7.70
N ALA A 64 7.04 -20.63 -6.90
CA ALA A 64 5.65 -21.11 -6.82
C ALA A 64 4.68 -20.04 -6.29
N GLU A 65 5.14 -19.20 -5.37
CA GLU A 65 4.33 -18.10 -4.82
C GLU A 65 4.17 -16.96 -5.82
N ILE A 66 5.19 -16.68 -6.63
CA ILE A 66 5.12 -15.68 -7.71
C ILE A 66 4.07 -16.09 -8.74
N ASP A 67 4.09 -17.36 -9.16
CA ASP A 67 3.09 -17.90 -10.10
C ASP A 67 1.67 -17.78 -9.53
N ALA A 68 1.48 -18.15 -8.27
CA ALA A 68 0.19 -18.01 -7.58
C ALA A 68 -0.24 -16.54 -7.45
N CYS A 69 0.70 -15.61 -7.22
CA CYS A 69 0.40 -14.17 -7.21
C CYS A 69 -0.13 -13.69 -8.56
N GLY A 70 0.40 -14.21 -9.66
CA GLY A 70 -0.09 -13.89 -11.01
C GLY A 70 -1.58 -14.18 -11.17
N VAL A 71 -2.06 -15.32 -10.64
CA VAL A 71 -3.47 -15.72 -10.67
C VAL A 71 -4.35 -14.80 -9.80
N LEU A 72 -3.83 -14.35 -8.65
CA LEU A 72 -4.55 -13.50 -7.70
C LEU A 72 -4.56 -12.02 -8.07
N ARG A 73 -3.85 -11.62 -9.14
CA ARG A 73 -3.73 -10.21 -9.52
C ARG A 73 -5.11 -9.67 -9.93
N PRO A 74 -5.62 -8.61 -9.27
CA PRO A 74 -6.85 -7.98 -9.71
C PRO A 74 -6.66 -7.40 -11.12
N GLY A 75 -7.60 -7.73 -12.01
CA GLY A 75 -7.66 -7.26 -13.40
C GLY A 75 -7.93 -5.76 -13.51
#